data_AF-A0A7R9WYE8-F1
#
_entry.id   AF-A0A7R9WYE8-F1
#
_cell.length_a   1.000
_cell.length_b   1.000
_cell.length_c   1.000
_cell.angle_alpha   90.00
_cell.angle_beta   90.00
_cell.angle_gamma   90.00
#
_symmetry.space_group_name_H-M   'P 1'
#
loop_
_entity.id
_entity.type
_entity.pdbx_description
1 polymer ?
#
loop_
_entity_poly.entity_id
_entity_poly.type
_entity_poly.pdbx_seq_one_letter_code
_entity_poly.pdbx_strand_id
1 'polypeptide(L)'
;PHDVLLGRGTGPNKNKGNVEFRNIVEDCKPKYISTSSRKIKSAIVQDAIDTVKNKNGRFLSKLSKAQLEERGISHEVAYEIAPNAVAIEKVKQALRYICYKKEGSKIITSSPVLAAVGSNAGGKRPSDSLLENSSDESEASSVHNSSKSPQSKRRKHGRNKIDGAMIASQMSPL
;
A
#
# COMPACT_ATOMS: atom_id res chain seq x y z
N PRO A 1 3.47 5.55 20.07
CA PRO A 1 3.53 4.23 19.40
C PRO A 1 2.68 4.21 18.11
N HIS A 2 3.33 4.54 16.99
CA HIS A 2 2.72 4.61 15.65
C HIS A 2 3.29 3.53 14.71
N ASP A 3 3.96 2.53 15.28
CA ASP A 3 4.53 1.42 14.53
C ASP A 3 3.44 0.56 13.90
N VAL A 4 3.61 0.24 12.62
CA VAL A 4 2.68 -0.56 11.81
C VAL A 4 3.23 -1.98 11.71
N LEU A 5 2.55 -2.91 12.37
CA LEU A 5 2.90 -4.33 12.33
C LEU A 5 2.43 -4.95 11.01
N LEU A 6 3.37 -5.56 10.31
CA LEU A 6 3.12 -6.41 9.15
C LEU A 6 2.69 -7.81 9.61
N GLY A 7 1.94 -8.50 8.74
CA GLY A 7 1.41 -9.83 9.02
C GLY A 7 -0.12 -9.91 8.99
N ARG A 8 -0.64 -11.06 9.44
CA ARG A 8 -2.07 -11.42 9.51
C ARG A 8 -2.44 -11.84 10.94
N GLY A 9 -3.72 -11.75 11.29
CA GLY A 9 -4.25 -12.20 12.58
C GLY A 9 -4.62 -11.08 13.56
N THR A 10 -4.93 -11.47 14.79
CA THR A 10 -5.52 -10.59 15.82
C THR A 10 -4.57 -9.50 16.32
N GLY A 11 -3.28 -9.79 16.42
CA GLY A 11 -2.26 -8.85 16.92
C GLY A 11 -2.20 -7.56 16.09
N PRO A 12 -1.90 -7.63 14.78
CA PRO A 12 -1.90 -6.45 13.91
C PRO A 12 -3.25 -5.73 13.84
N ASN A 13 -4.38 -6.41 14.09
CA ASN A 13 -5.71 -5.79 14.02
C ASN A 13 -5.99 -4.84 15.19
N LYS A 14 -5.49 -5.17 16.41
CA LYS A 14 -5.69 -4.38 17.63
C LYS A 14 -4.56 -3.38 17.90
N ASN A 15 -3.45 -3.48 17.16
CA ASN A 15 -2.33 -2.55 17.32
C ASN A 15 -2.74 -1.11 16.97
N LYS A 16 -2.46 -0.15 17.87
CA LYS A 16 -2.81 1.27 17.70
C LYS A 16 -2.25 1.85 16.40
N GLY A 17 -0.98 1.56 16.08
CA GLY A 17 -0.37 2.04 14.83
C GLY A 17 -1.05 1.49 13.57
N ASN A 18 -1.59 0.26 13.61
CA ASN A 18 -2.37 -0.29 12.49
C ASN A 18 -3.78 0.31 12.39
N VAL A 19 -4.39 0.72 13.50
CA VAL A 19 -5.65 1.49 13.50
C VAL A 19 -5.42 2.84 12.83
N GLU A 20 -4.41 3.59 13.26
CA GLU A 20 -4.10 4.89 12.67
C GLU A 20 -3.66 4.79 11.22
N PHE A 21 -2.89 3.75 10.86
CA PHE A 21 -2.54 3.46 9.48
C PHE A 21 -3.77 3.26 8.60
N ARG A 22 -4.84 2.61 9.10
CA ARG A 22 -6.09 2.46 8.34
C ARG A 22 -6.72 3.83 8.05
N ASN A 23 -6.76 4.71 9.04
CA ASN A 23 -7.29 6.07 8.86
C ASN A 23 -6.49 6.84 7.80
N ILE A 24 -5.15 6.79 7.85
CA ILE A 24 -4.28 7.41 6.83
C ILE A 24 -4.61 6.87 5.43
N VAL A 25 -4.77 5.55 5.28
CA VAL A 25 -5.11 4.95 3.99
C VAL A 25 -6.52 5.36 3.53
N GLU A 26 -7.49 5.46 4.44
CA GLU A 26 -8.83 5.96 4.15
C GLU A 26 -8.82 7.41 3.63
N ASP A 27 -7.99 8.27 4.22
CA ASP A 27 -7.82 9.66 3.79
C ASP A 27 -7.15 9.77 2.41
N CYS A 28 -6.18 8.89 2.11
CA CYS A 28 -5.51 8.86 0.81
C CYS A 28 -6.38 8.26 -0.32
N LYS A 29 -7.36 7.44 0.04
CA LYS A 29 -8.13 6.63 -0.92
C LYS A 29 -8.87 7.43 -2.00
N PRO A 30 -9.59 8.54 -1.71
CA PRO A 30 -10.30 9.31 -2.73
C PRO A 30 -9.35 9.80 -3.84
N LYS A 31 -8.19 10.35 -3.46
CA LYS A 31 -7.15 10.81 -4.39
C LYS A 31 -6.58 9.65 -5.23
N TYR A 32 -6.43 8.48 -4.62
CA TYR A 32 -5.88 7.30 -5.31
C TYR A 32 -6.83 6.77 -6.39
N ILE A 33 -8.14 6.79 -6.13
CA ILE A 33 -9.16 6.28 -7.05
C ILE A 33 -9.50 7.31 -8.13
N SER A 34 -9.45 8.61 -7.82
CA SER A 34 -9.79 9.68 -8.77
C SER A 34 -8.79 9.83 -9.92
N THR A 35 -7.61 9.23 -9.83
CA THR A 35 -6.57 9.32 -10.85
C THR A 35 -6.32 7.98 -11.54
N SER A 36 -6.09 8.01 -12.85
CA SER A 36 -5.59 6.89 -13.64
C SER A 36 -4.06 6.86 -13.72
N SER A 37 -3.39 7.98 -13.41
CA SER A 37 -1.95 8.14 -13.56
C SER A 37 -1.16 7.29 -12.58
N ARG A 38 -0.30 6.41 -13.11
CA ARG A 38 0.59 5.57 -12.31
C ARG A 38 1.57 6.40 -11.48
N LYS A 39 2.06 7.53 -12.01
CA LYS A 39 2.99 8.42 -11.31
C LYS A 39 2.32 9.03 -10.07
N ILE A 40 1.10 9.54 -10.21
CA ILE A 40 0.33 10.12 -9.11
C ILE A 40 0.01 9.05 -8.05
N LYS A 41 -0.38 7.85 -8.47
CA LYS A 41 -0.61 6.73 -7.54
C LYS A 41 0.62 6.37 -6.71
N SER A 42 1.81 6.39 -7.33
CA SER A 42 3.06 6.16 -6.61
C SER A 42 3.34 7.28 -5.61
N ALA A 43 3.10 8.55 -5.97
CA ALA A 43 3.25 9.68 -5.05
C ALA A 43 2.33 9.55 -3.82
N ILE A 44 1.04 9.25 -4.03
CA ILE A 44 0.07 9.04 -2.94
C ILE A 44 0.52 7.91 -1.99
N VAL A 45 1.12 6.84 -2.53
CA VAL A 45 1.65 5.74 -1.71
C VAL A 45 2.83 6.21 -0.86
N GLN A 46 3.73 7.03 -1.41
CA GLN A 46 4.84 7.58 -0.63
C GLN A 46 4.35 8.55 0.45
N ASP A 47 3.42 9.44 0.11
CA ASP A 47 2.82 10.38 1.07
C ASP A 47 2.23 9.66 2.28
N ALA A 48 1.55 8.52 2.07
CA ALA A 48 1.01 7.71 3.15
C ALA A 48 2.11 7.10 4.05
N ILE A 49 3.22 6.65 3.45
CA ILE A 49 4.37 6.12 4.21
C ILE A 49 5.04 7.23 5.00
N ASP A 50 5.26 8.38 4.39
CA ASP A 50 5.91 9.53 5.01
C ASP A 50 5.04 10.09 6.14
N THR A 51 3.71 10.06 5.99
CA THR A 51 2.78 10.40 7.08
C THR A 51 2.95 9.48 8.28
N VAL A 52 3.20 8.18 8.08
CA VAL A 52 3.49 7.25 9.19
C VAL A 52 4.85 7.57 9.82
N LYS A 53 5.89 7.79 9.00
CA LYS A 53 7.25 8.10 9.48
C LYS A 53 7.33 9.42 10.23
N ASN A 54 6.63 10.45 9.77
CA ASN A 54 6.56 11.77 10.41
C ASN A 54 5.89 11.73 11.78
N LYS A 55 5.08 10.70 12.05
CA LYS A 55 4.53 10.39 13.38
C LYS A 55 5.47 9.48 14.21
N ASN A 56 6.75 9.41 13.86
CA ASN A 56 7.73 8.47 14.42
C ASN A 56 7.28 6.99 14.35
N GLY A 57 6.48 6.62 13.35
CA GLY A 57 6.04 5.26 13.10
C GLY A 57 6.98 4.52 12.14
N ARG A 58 7.19 3.22 12.39
CA ARG A 58 7.97 2.32 11.53
C ARG A 58 7.10 1.17 11.06
N PHE A 59 7.37 0.66 9.87
CA PHE A 59 6.78 -0.60 9.43
C PHE A 59 7.63 -1.74 9.99
N LEU A 60 7.01 -2.67 10.71
CA LEU A 60 7.70 -3.73 11.44
C LEU A 60 7.30 -5.11 10.90
N SER A 61 8.29 -5.94 10.55
CA SER A 61 8.08 -7.34 10.19
C SER A 61 8.43 -8.24 11.37
N LYS A 62 7.59 -9.24 11.65
CA LYS A 62 7.89 -10.23 12.68
C LYS A 62 8.98 -11.17 12.17
N LEU A 63 10.04 -11.35 12.95
CA LEU A 63 11.09 -12.32 12.65
C LEU A 63 10.57 -13.75 12.82
N SER A 64 11.02 -14.66 11.96
CA SER A 64 10.76 -16.10 12.10
C SER A 64 11.65 -16.70 13.18
N LYS A 65 11.28 -17.89 13.70
CA LYS A 65 12.11 -18.58 14.71
C LYS A 65 13.54 -18.83 14.23
N ALA A 66 13.69 -19.27 12.98
CA ALA A 66 15.01 -19.47 12.37
C ALA A 66 15.84 -18.17 12.33
N GLN A 67 15.22 -17.02 12.02
CA GLN A 67 15.91 -15.73 12.02
C GLN A 67 16.27 -15.24 13.43
N LEU A 68 15.52 -15.64 14.46
CA LEU A 68 15.83 -15.35 15.86
C LEU A 68 17.04 -16.15 16.32
N GLU A 69 17.05 -17.45 16.02
CA GLU A 69 18.15 -18.37 16.35
C GLU A 69 19.46 -17.96 15.65
N GLU A 70 19.41 -17.65 14.35
CA GLU A 70 20.57 -17.15 13.59
C GLU A 70 21.18 -15.88 14.19
N ARG A 71 20.33 -15.00 14.76
CA ARG A 71 20.76 -13.75 15.39
C ARG A 71 21.08 -13.89 16.87
N GLY A 72 20.99 -15.10 17.44
CA GLY A 72 21.20 -15.35 18.87
C GLY A 72 20.19 -14.63 19.78
N ILE A 73 19.01 -14.29 19.26
CA ILE A 73 17.99 -13.57 20.01
C ILE A 73 17.17 -14.58 20.80
N SER A 74 17.31 -14.56 22.13
CA SER A 74 16.59 -15.48 23.03
C SER A 74 15.09 -15.15 23.21
N HIS A 75 14.60 -14.03 22.68
CA HIS A 75 13.20 -13.62 22.82
C HIS A 75 12.26 -14.44 21.94
N GLU A 76 11.08 -14.76 22.47
CA GLU A 76 10.03 -15.50 21.75
C GLU A 76 9.48 -14.73 20.53
N VAL A 77 9.48 -13.40 20.60
CA VAL A 77 9.01 -12.52 19.53
C VAL A 77 9.92 -11.33 19.40
N ALA A 78 10.53 -11.15 18.21
CA ALA A 78 11.18 -9.91 17.85
C ALA A 78 10.69 -9.42 16.48
N TYR A 79 10.87 -8.11 16.27
CA TYR A 79 10.48 -7.42 15.05
C TYR A 79 11.68 -6.70 14.46
N GLU A 80 11.75 -6.66 13.14
CA GLU A 80 12.71 -5.85 12.42
C GLU A 80 11.99 -4.73 11.65
N ILE A 81 12.71 -3.63 11.40
CA ILE A 81 12.21 -2.56 10.56
C ILE A 81 12.14 -3.09 9.13
N ALA A 82 10.95 -3.08 8.55
CA ALA A 82 10.72 -3.54 7.20
C ALA A 82 11.32 -2.56 6.18
N PRO A 83 11.89 -3.06 5.08
CA PRO A 83 12.42 -2.20 4.04
C PRO A 83 11.29 -1.43 3.34
N ASN A 84 11.64 -0.27 2.77
CA ASN A 84 10.64 0.64 2.17
C ASN A 84 9.80 -0.02 1.07
N ALA A 85 10.37 -0.96 0.31
CA ALA A 85 9.64 -1.74 -0.69
C ALA A 85 8.45 -2.54 -0.09
N VAL A 86 8.61 -3.08 1.11
CA VAL A 86 7.57 -3.83 1.81
C VAL A 86 6.49 -2.88 2.35
N ALA A 87 6.89 -1.70 2.83
CA ALA A 87 5.94 -0.66 3.23
C ALA A 87 5.07 -0.20 2.05
N ILE A 88 5.68 0.02 0.88
CA ILE A 88 4.98 0.36 -0.37
C ILE A 88 3.93 -0.70 -0.73
N GLU A 89 4.30 -1.98 -0.70
CA GLU A 89 3.35 -3.06 -1.01
C GLU A 89 2.23 -3.16 0.05
N LYS A 90 2.54 -2.91 1.33
CA LYS A 90 1.53 -2.85 2.39
C LYS A 90 0.51 -1.74 2.14
N VAL A 91 0.96 -0.53 1.78
CA VAL A 91 0.08 0.62 1.48
C VAL A 91 -0.76 0.35 0.22
N LYS A 92 -0.14 -0.12 -0.87
CA LYS A 92 -0.87 -0.49 -2.09
C LYS A 92 -1.95 -1.54 -1.79
N GLN A 93 -1.63 -2.56 -1.01
CA GLN A 93 -2.59 -3.61 -0.67
C GLN A 93 -3.75 -3.05 0.17
N ALA A 94 -3.47 -2.16 1.13
CA ALA A 94 -4.49 -1.50 1.93
C ALA A 94 -5.41 -0.61 1.07
N LEU A 95 -4.84 0.21 0.19
CA LEU A 95 -5.60 1.05 -0.75
C LEU A 95 -6.51 0.21 -1.66
N ARG A 96 -6.04 -0.97 -2.12
CA ARG A 96 -6.84 -1.91 -2.92
C ARG A 96 -7.98 -2.55 -2.12
N TYR A 97 -7.74 -2.99 -0.87
CA TYR A 97 -8.76 -3.73 -0.11
C TYR A 97 -9.90 -2.87 0.42
N ILE A 98 -9.65 -1.61 0.78
CA ILE A 98 -10.71 -0.73 1.30
C ILE A 98 -11.78 -0.47 0.22
N CYS A 99 -11.50 -0.73 -1.07
CA CYS A 99 -12.46 -0.63 -2.17
C CYS A 99 -13.67 -1.57 -2.03
N TYR A 100 -13.56 -2.68 -1.28
CA TYR A 100 -14.61 -3.70 -1.23
C TYR A 100 -15.61 -3.58 -0.07
N LYS A 101 -15.43 -2.62 0.85
CA LYS A 101 -16.24 -2.56 2.09
C LYS A 101 -17.29 -1.46 2.16
N LYS A 102 -17.47 -0.63 1.12
CA LYS A 102 -18.30 0.58 1.20
C LYS A 102 -19.68 0.50 0.52
N GLU A 103 -20.28 -0.69 0.40
CA GLU A 103 -21.71 -0.79 -0.01
C GLU A 103 -22.65 -1.39 1.05
N GLY A 104 -22.13 -1.86 2.20
CA GLY A 104 -22.94 -2.49 3.26
C GLY A 104 -23.25 -1.62 4.50
N SER A 105 -22.73 -0.39 4.59
CA SER A 105 -22.95 0.48 5.75
C SER A 105 -23.49 1.84 5.32
N LYS A 106 -24.74 1.83 4.87
CA LYS A 106 -25.58 3.03 4.84
C LYS A 106 -26.14 3.26 6.25
N ILE A 107 -25.86 4.46 6.77
CA ILE A 107 -26.73 5.27 7.64
C ILE A 107 -26.89 4.82 9.11
N ILE A 108 -26.21 5.54 10.01
CA ILE A 108 -26.88 6.12 11.19
C ILE A 108 -26.52 7.61 11.21
N THR A 109 -27.38 8.38 10.56
CA THR A 109 -27.61 9.79 10.90
C THR A 109 -28.66 9.82 12.00
N SER A 110 -28.27 10.17 13.23
CA SER A 110 -29.13 10.85 14.20
C SER A 110 -28.30 11.32 15.41
N SER A 111 -28.02 12.62 15.49
CA SER A 111 -28.81 13.47 16.39
C SER A 111 -28.48 14.97 16.19
N PRO A 112 -29.51 15.84 16.07
CA PRO A 112 -29.37 17.29 16.03
C PRO A 112 -29.49 17.88 17.45
N VAL A 113 -28.59 18.78 17.83
CA VAL A 113 -28.86 19.72 18.93
C VAL A 113 -28.43 21.13 18.52
N LEU A 114 -29.43 22.01 18.61
CA LEU A 114 -29.48 23.43 18.34
C LEU A 114 -28.56 24.25 19.28
N ALA A 115 -27.85 25.21 18.71
CA ALA A 115 -27.63 26.57 19.25
C ALA A 115 -26.79 27.34 18.21
N ALA A 116 -27.36 28.19 17.35
CA ALA A 116 -27.92 29.53 17.62
C ALA A 116 -26.98 30.62 17.09
N VAL A 117 -27.51 31.37 16.11
CA VAL A 117 -27.40 32.82 15.91
C VAL A 117 -26.01 33.43 15.66
N GLY A 118 -25.89 34.03 14.47
CA GLY A 118 -24.83 34.96 14.13
C GLY A 118 -24.90 35.41 12.68
N SER A 119 -25.94 36.17 12.32
CA SER A 119 -26.04 36.90 11.05
C SER A 119 -24.82 37.78 10.83
N ASN A 120 -24.17 37.73 9.66
CA ASN A 120 -23.72 38.97 9.04
C ASN A 120 -23.61 38.88 7.52
N ALA A 121 -24.15 39.91 6.89
CA ALA A 121 -24.27 40.10 5.46
C ALA A 121 -23.03 40.82 4.89
N GLY A 122 -22.78 40.59 3.59
CA GLY A 122 -22.11 41.56 2.73
C GLY A 122 -20.65 41.27 2.41
N GLY A 123 -20.32 41.18 1.12
CA GLY A 123 -18.93 41.32 0.68
C GLY A 123 -18.57 40.69 -0.67
N LYS A 124 -19.07 41.30 -1.75
CA LYS A 124 -18.46 41.45 -3.09
C LYS A 124 -17.38 40.45 -3.57
N ARG A 125 -17.67 39.84 -4.73
CA ARG A 125 -16.72 39.35 -5.74
C ARG A 125 -15.66 40.42 -6.11
N PRO A 126 -14.44 39.97 -6.41
CA PRO A 126 -13.74 40.34 -7.66
C PRO A 126 -13.25 39.07 -8.38
N SER A 127 -13.67 38.77 -9.62
CA SER A 127 -13.09 39.21 -10.90
C SER A 127 -11.62 38.82 -11.09
N ASP A 128 -11.44 37.90 -12.04
CA ASP A 128 -10.31 37.74 -12.98
C ASP A 128 -8.91 38.20 -12.59
N SER A 129 -7.98 37.25 -12.62
CA SER A 129 -6.64 37.52 -13.15
C SER A 129 -6.05 36.25 -13.77
N LEU A 130 -6.14 36.21 -15.10
CA LEU A 130 -5.28 35.48 -16.01
C LEU A 130 -3.81 35.68 -15.63
N LEU A 131 -3.04 34.60 -15.57
CA LEU A 131 -1.60 34.65 -15.82
C LEU A 131 -1.29 33.61 -16.89
N GLU A 132 -1.22 34.12 -18.11
CA GLU A 132 -0.41 33.58 -19.19
C GLU A 132 1.04 33.48 -18.71
N ASN A 133 1.71 32.38 -19.06
CA ASN A 133 3.15 32.40 -19.28
C ASN A 133 3.45 31.53 -20.50
N SER A 134 3.70 32.26 -21.58
CA SER A 134 4.42 31.90 -22.81
C SER A 134 5.66 31.06 -22.51
N SER A 135 5.85 29.94 -23.18
CA SER A 135 6.64 29.81 -24.43
C SER A 135 8.10 30.21 -24.24
N ASP A 136 8.97 29.21 -24.09
CA ASP A 136 10.31 29.30 -24.64
C ASP A 136 10.63 28.00 -25.38
N GLU A 137 10.87 28.18 -26.67
CA GLU A 137 11.24 27.17 -27.64
C GLU A 137 12.76 27.05 -27.66
N SER A 138 13.29 25.84 -27.69
CA SER A 138 14.53 25.59 -28.42
C SER A 138 14.54 24.17 -28.94
N GLU A 139 14.38 24.09 -30.25
CA GLU A 139 14.72 22.98 -31.10
C GLU A 139 16.19 22.56 -30.93
N ALA A 140 16.44 21.26 -30.97
CA ALA A 140 17.51 20.69 -31.80
C ALA A 140 17.39 19.15 -31.90
N SER A 141 17.30 18.70 -33.15
CA SER A 141 17.78 17.44 -33.74
C SER A 141 17.47 16.10 -33.04
N SER A 142 16.60 15.26 -33.59
CA SER A 142 16.85 14.37 -34.74
C SER A 142 18.10 13.49 -34.60
N VAL A 143 17.94 12.25 -34.11
CA VAL A 143 18.62 11.08 -34.70
C VAL A 143 17.71 9.85 -34.57
N HIS A 144 17.47 9.22 -35.71
CA HIS A 144 16.85 7.92 -35.85
C HIS A 144 17.60 6.84 -35.04
N ASN A 145 16.88 5.87 -34.46
CA ASN A 145 17.34 4.48 -34.53
C ASN A 145 16.18 3.49 -34.41
N SER A 146 15.81 2.98 -35.58
CA SER A 146 15.11 1.71 -35.76
C SER A 146 15.92 0.57 -35.15
N SER A 147 15.37 -0.16 -34.19
CA SER A 147 15.74 -1.56 -33.98
C SER A 147 14.61 -2.33 -33.31
N LYS A 148 13.91 -3.07 -34.16
CA LYS A 148 13.13 -4.27 -33.84
C LYS A 148 13.89 -5.13 -32.81
N SER A 149 13.20 -5.57 -31.77
CA SER A 149 13.63 -6.74 -31.00
C SER A 149 12.42 -7.54 -30.49
N PRO A 150 12.57 -8.87 -30.34
CA PRO A 150 11.56 -9.83 -30.78
C PRO A 150 10.53 -10.20 -29.72
N GLN A 151 9.35 -10.61 -30.20
CA GLN A 151 8.36 -11.35 -29.43
C GLN A 151 8.98 -12.58 -28.76
N SER A 152 9.14 -12.51 -27.44
CA SER A 152 9.60 -13.65 -26.64
C SER A 152 8.45 -14.65 -26.48
N LYS A 153 8.61 -15.78 -27.17
CA LYS A 153 7.71 -16.93 -27.15
C LYS A 153 7.58 -17.47 -25.71
N ARG A 154 6.38 -17.40 -25.12
CA ARG A 154 6.01 -18.13 -23.90
C ARG A 154 6.13 -19.64 -24.16
N ARG A 155 7.25 -20.25 -23.76
CA ARG A 155 7.40 -21.71 -23.68
C ARG A 155 6.55 -22.21 -22.51
N LYS A 156 5.44 -22.89 -22.83
CA LYS A 156 4.69 -23.73 -21.89
C LYS A 156 5.65 -24.80 -21.34
N HIS A 157 6.04 -24.71 -20.07
CA HIS A 157 6.69 -25.82 -19.39
C HIS A 157 5.60 -26.79 -18.94
N GLY A 158 5.73 -28.03 -19.44
CA GLY A 158 4.87 -29.15 -19.13
C GLY A 158 4.94 -29.51 -17.64
N ARG A 159 3.81 -29.98 -17.15
CA ARG A 159 3.68 -30.65 -15.86
C ARG A 159 4.45 -31.97 -15.95
N ASN A 160 5.54 -32.11 -15.21
CA ASN A 160 6.10 -33.43 -14.95
C ASN A 160 5.25 -34.09 -13.86
N LYS A 161 4.47 -35.08 -14.28
CA LYS A 161 3.90 -36.12 -13.40
C LYS A 161 5.09 -36.90 -12.84
N ILE A 162 5.29 -36.81 -11.54
CA ILE A 162 6.08 -37.79 -10.80
C ILE A 162 5.09 -38.88 -10.38
N ASP A 163 5.08 -39.95 -11.16
CA ASP A 163 4.36 -41.18 -10.80
C ASP A 163 5.03 -41.76 -9.55
N GLY A 164 4.22 -41.93 -8.51
CA GLY A 164 4.62 -42.58 -7.27
C GLY A 164 4.95 -44.04 -7.52
N ALA A 165 6.24 -44.38 -7.52
CA ALA A 165 6.69 -45.75 -7.43
C ALA A 165 6.64 -46.20 -5.96
N MET A 166 5.84 -47.24 -5.74
CA MET A 166 5.70 -47.95 -4.48
C MET A 166 7.05 -48.51 -4.02
N ILE A 167 7.44 -48.21 -2.78
CA ILE A 167 8.49 -48.93 -2.08
C ILE A 167 7.79 -50.03 -1.28
N ALA A 168 7.78 -51.24 -1.83
CA ALA A 168 7.27 -52.43 -1.14
C ALA A 168 8.26 -52.83 -0.03
N SER A 169 7.82 -52.76 1.22
CA SER A 169 8.42 -53.46 2.34
C SER A 169 8.42 -54.97 2.08
N GLN A 170 9.60 -55.57 2.04
CA GLN A 170 9.81 -56.98 2.40
C GLN A 170 10.60 -56.93 3.73
N MET A 171 9.96 -57.11 4.89
CA MET A 171 9.67 -58.40 5.53
C MET A 171 10.85 -59.38 5.47
N SER A 172 11.73 -59.26 6.46
CA SER A 172 12.60 -60.36 6.91
C SER A 172 11.84 -61.20 7.94
N PRO A 173 11.93 -62.53 7.85
CA PRO A 173 11.83 -63.37 9.02
C PRO A 173 13.08 -64.22 9.25
N LEU A 174 13.55 -64.11 10.51
CA LEU A 174 14.30 -65.05 11.34
C LEU A 174 15.68 -65.54 10.86
#